data_AF-A0AAN5CRK9-F1
#
_entry.id   AF-A0AAN5CRK9-F1
#
_cell.length_a   1.000
_cell.length_b   1.000
_cell.length_c   1.000
_cell.angle_alpha   90.00
_cell.angle_beta   90.00
_cell.angle_gamma   90.00
#
_symmetry.space_group_name_H-M   'P 1'
#
loop_
_entity.id
_entity.type
_entity.pdbx_description
1 polymer ?
#
loop_
_entity_poly.entity_id
_entity_poly.type
_entity_poly.pdbx_seq_one_letter_code
_entity_poly.pdbx_strand_id
1 'polypeptide(L)'
;IQAGFNLLSWLVGNSILACIIYRHQSIIPVDSRLKISDRARWMGQAIAICTLGSVPIVYAAYTFDRSEMDRLLRQSRYNISWVASRGPYYIHEKSTVVMIVLCMAETKLCKSVKMVSDFLS
;
A
#
# COMPACT_ATOMS: atom_id res chain seq x y z
N ILE A 1 9.04 19.06 -1.45
CA ILE A 1 7.82 19.36 -2.25
C ILE A 1 7.16 18.08 -2.77
N GLN A 2 7.89 17.20 -3.47
CA GLN A 2 7.34 15.94 -4.03
C GLN A 2 6.63 15.03 -3.00
N ALA A 3 7.25 14.80 -1.84
CA ALA A 3 6.65 13.97 -0.79
C ALA A 3 5.32 14.53 -0.25
N GLY A 4 5.21 15.86 -0.13
CA GLY A 4 3.99 16.52 0.33
C GLY A 4 2.83 16.41 -0.67
N PHE A 5 3.12 16.57 -1.97
CA PHE A 5 2.12 16.39 -3.03
C PHE A 5 1.60 14.95 -3.08
N ASN A 6 2.49 13.97 -2.92
CA ASN A 6 2.13 12.56 -2.90
C ASN A 6 1.28 12.21 -1.67
N LEU A 7 1.65 12.72 -0.49
CA LEU A 7 0.85 12.54 0.72
C LEU A 7 -0.54 13.16 0.59
N LEU A 8 -0.63 14.38 0.04
CA LEU A 8 -1.90 15.07 -0.18
C LEU A 8 -2.81 14.29 -1.15
N SER A 9 -2.26 13.87 -2.30
CA SER A 9 -3.00 13.08 -3.28
C SER A 9 -3.52 11.76 -2.68
N TRP A 10 -2.71 11.13 -1.84
CA TRP A 10 -3.08 9.90 -1.13
C TRP A 10 -4.18 10.12 -0.08
N LEU A 11 -4.11 11.20 0.71
CA LEU A 11 -5.15 11.56 1.68
C LEU A 11 -6.49 11.86 0.99
N VAL A 12 -6.45 12.60 -0.12
CA VAL A 12 -7.64 12.91 -0.93
C VAL A 12 -8.24 11.64 -1.54
N GLY A 13 -7.41 10.73 -2.05
CA GLY A 13 -7.90 9.44 -2.56
C GLY A 13 -8.62 8.62 -1.49
N ASN A 14 -8.06 8.54 -0.28
CA ASN A 14 -8.66 7.82 0.84
C ASN A 14 -9.96 8.46 1.32
N SER A 15 -10.05 9.80 1.36
CA SER A 15 -11.27 10.48 1.78
C SER A 15 -12.43 10.24 0.80
N ILE A 16 -12.17 10.27 -0.51
CA ILE A 16 -13.17 9.97 -1.54
C ILE A 16 -13.68 8.53 -1.40
N LEU A 17 -12.77 7.56 -1.22
CA LEU A 17 -13.16 6.15 -1.03
C LEU A 17 -13.97 5.94 0.24
N ALA A 18 -13.57 6.59 1.35
CA ALA A 18 -14.32 6.55 2.60
C ALA A 18 -15.75 7.09 2.42
N CYS A 19 -15.92 8.19 1.70
CA CYS A 19 -17.23 8.76 1.37
C CYS A 19 -18.10 7.82 0.52
N ILE A 20 -17.53 7.17 -0.50
CA ILE A 20 -18.25 6.20 -1.35
C ILE A 20 -18.73 5.01 -0.51
N ILE A 21 -17.85 4.44 0.32
CA ILE A 21 -18.19 3.32 1.20
C ILE A 21 -19.29 3.72 2.18
N TYR A 22 -19.18 4.90 2.79
CA TYR A 22 -20.19 5.42 3.71
C TYR A 22 -21.57 5.52 3.02
N ARG A 23 -21.60 6.10 1.81
CA ARG A 23 -22.83 6.23 1.03
C ARG A 23 -23.43 4.87 0.68
N HIS A 24 -22.63 3.89 0.26
CA HIS A 24 -23.14 2.55 -0.01
C HIS A 24 -23.68 1.86 1.24
N GLN A 25 -23.01 1.98 2.38
CA GLN A 25 -23.47 1.41 3.64
C GLN A 25 -24.77 2.04 4.15
N SER A 26 -25.06 3.31 3.81
CA SER A 26 -26.32 3.96 4.19
C SER A 26 -27.56 3.45 3.44
N ILE A 27 -27.37 2.82 2.27
CA ILE A 27 -28.48 2.29 1.45
C ILE A 27 -28.83 0.86 1.86
N ILE A 28 -27.88 0.13 2.48
CA ILE A 28 -28.06 -1.27 2.86
C ILE A 28 -29.01 -1.36 4.07
N PRO A 29 -30.07 -2.20 4.00
CA PRO A 29 -31.04 -2.35 5.08
C PRO A 29 -30.38 -2.90 6.35
N VAL A 30 -30.93 -2.52 7.51
CA VAL A 30 -30.32 -2.78 8.84
C VAL A 30 -30.11 -4.26 9.11
N ASP A 31 -31.00 -5.11 8.62
CA ASP A 31 -31.00 -6.56 8.86
C ASP A 31 -30.15 -7.35 7.86
N SER A 32 -29.52 -6.66 6.88
CA SER A 32 -28.68 -7.32 5.90
C SER A 32 -27.35 -7.76 6.51
N ARG A 33 -26.95 -8.99 6.22
CA ARG A 33 -25.62 -9.53 6.54
C ARG A 33 -24.47 -8.74 5.90
N LEU A 34 -24.75 -7.92 4.89
CA LEU A 34 -23.77 -7.07 4.20
C LEU A 34 -23.51 -5.74 4.94
N LYS A 35 -24.25 -5.46 6.02
CA LYS A 35 -24.07 -4.25 6.80
C LYS A 35 -22.82 -4.38 7.67
N ILE A 36 -21.80 -3.60 7.33
CA ILE A 36 -20.54 -3.56 8.08
C ILE A 36 -20.77 -2.77 9.36
N SER A 37 -20.36 -3.32 10.50
CA SER A 37 -20.42 -2.57 11.77
C SER A 37 -19.54 -1.33 11.71
N ASP A 38 -19.94 -0.24 12.38
CA ASP A 38 -19.14 1.00 12.39
C ASP A 38 -17.71 0.76 12.86
N ARG A 39 -17.51 -0.16 13.80
CA ARG A 39 -16.19 -0.58 14.29
C ARG A 39 -15.37 -1.28 13.21
N ALA A 40 -15.96 -2.23 12.49
CA ALA A 40 -15.29 -2.92 11.40
C ALA A 40 -14.95 -1.97 10.24
N ARG A 41 -15.80 -0.97 9.96
CA ARG A 41 -15.52 0.07 8.96
C ARG A 41 -14.30 0.91 9.35
N TRP A 42 -14.26 1.40 10.59
CA TRP A 42 -13.12 2.17 11.09
C TRP A 42 -11.83 1.36 11.07
N MET A 43 -11.88 0.09 11.50
CA MET A 43 -10.73 -0.81 11.46
C MET A 43 -10.28 -1.08 10.03
N GLY A 44 -11.21 -1.34 9.10
CA GLY A 44 -10.90 -1.57 7.69
C GLY A 44 -10.25 -0.35 7.03
N GLN A 45 -10.73 0.85 7.33
CA GLN A 45 -10.11 2.10 6.84
C GLN A 45 -8.71 2.30 7.42
N ALA A 46 -8.52 2.07 8.72
CA ALA A 46 -7.20 2.17 9.34
C ALA A 46 -6.21 1.15 8.75
N ILE A 47 -6.64 -0.10 8.55
CA ILE A 47 -5.80 -1.15 7.94
C ILE A 47 -5.47 -0.79 6.49
N ALA A 48 -6.43 -0.33 5.70
CA ALA A 48 -6.19 0.09 4.31
C ALA A 48 -5.20 1.25 4.24
N ILE A 49 -5.34 2.24 5.11
CA ILE A 49 -4.40 3.36 5.25
C ILE A 49 -3.00 2.86 5.61
N CYS A 50 -2.89 2.02 6.64
CA CYS A 50 -1.59 1.52 7.07
C CYS A 50 -0.89 0.68 6.00
N THR A 51 -1.63 -0.22 5.34
CA THR A 51 -1.08 -1.12 4.33
C THR A 51 -0.68 -0.38 3.06
N LEU A 52 -1.58 0.44 2.48
CA LEU A 52 -1.35 1.17 1.23
C LEU A 52 -0.47 2.42 1.38
N GLY A 53 -0.31 2.91 2.61
CA GLY A 53 0.62 4.01 2.88
C GLY A 53 2.04 3.52 3.11
N SER A 54 2.21 2.31 3.63
CA SER A 54 3.51 1.84 4.15
C SER A 54 4.60 1.75 3.08
N VAL A 55 4.32 1.16 1.91
CA VAL A 55 5.33 0.92 0.88
C VAL A 55 5.88 2.22 0.28
N PRO A 56 5.07 3.18 -0.20
CA PRO A 56 5.58 4.42 -0.75
C PRO A 56 6.25 5.29 0.32
N ILE A 57 5.75 5.26 1.58
CA ILE A 57 6.37 5.97 2.69
C ILE A 57 7.75 5.38 3.00
N VAL A 58 7.87 4.05 3.11
CA VAL A 58 9.16 3.38 3.33
C VAL A 58 10.12 3.66 2.18
N TYR A 59 9.66 3.58 0.93
CA TYR A 59 10.48 3.90 -0.24
C TYR A 59 10.96 5.36 -0.23
N ALA A 60 10.10 6.30 0.14
CA ALA A 60 10.44 7.73 0.20
C ALA A 60 11.35 8.07 1.39
N ALA A 61 11.09 7.51 2.57
CA ALA A 61 11.79 7.81 3.80
C ALA A 61 13.14 7.09 3.93
N TYR A 62 13.24 5.84 3.45
CA TYR A 62 14.45 5.04 3.63
C TYR A 62 15.48 5.38 2.56
N THR A 63 16.66 5.86 2.96
CA THR A 63 17.80 6.02 2.06
C THR A 63 18.43 4.65 1.88
N PHE A 64 18.22 4.04 0.71
CA PHE A 64 18.92 2.81 0.36
C PHE A 64 20.38 3.16 0.14
N ASP A 65 21.25 2.78 1.07
CA ASP A 65 22.70 2.80 0.84
C ASP A 65 23.14 1.43 0.32
N ARG A 66 24.00 1.43 -0.71
CA ARG A 66 24.49 0.21 -1.34
C ARG A 66 25.28 -0.63 -0.36
N SER A 67 26.12 0.02 0.47
CA SER A 67 26.99 -0.68 1.41
C SER A 67 26.17 -1.44 2.47
N GLU A 68 25.10 -0.80 2.94
CA GLU A 68 24.16 -1.40 3.89
C GLU A 68 23.36 -2.55 3.26
N MET A 69 22.93 -2.40 2.01
CA MET A 69 22.22 -3.48 1.31
C MET A 69 23.12 -4.70 1.09
N ASP A 70 24.38 -4.50 0.69
CA ASP A 70 25.37 -5.56 0.57
C ASP A 70 25.63 -6.26 1.91
N ARG A 71 25.67 -5.49 3.01
CA ARG A 71 25.78 -6.02 4.37
C ARG A 71 24.57 -6.89 4.72
N LEU A 72 23.35 -6.42 4.47
CA LEU A 72 22.11 -7.15 4.74
C LEU A 72 22.01 -8.45 3.93
N LEU A 73 22.38 -8.42 2.65
CA LEU A 73 22.37 -9.61 1.79
C LEU A 73 23.35 -10.69 2.28
N ARG A 74 24.53 -10.28 2.77
CA ARG A 74 25.57 -11.20 3.29
C ARG A 74 25.26 -11.71 4.69
N GLN A 75 24.65 -10.89 5.55
CA GLN A 75 24.32 -11.26 6.93
C GLN A 75 22.98 -11.99 7.06
N SER A 76 22.20 -12.05 5.98
CA SER A 76 20.94 -12.78 5.96
C SER A 76 21.15 -14.27 6.26
N ARG A 77 20.39 -14.78 7.24
CA ARG A 77 20.34 -16.20 7.61
C ARG A 77 19.95 -17.10 6.43
N TYR A 78 19.24 -16.55 5.45
CA TYR A 78 18.69 -17.27 4.31
C TYR A 78 19.62 -17.28 3.09
N ASN A 79 20.85 -16.78 3.21
CA ASN A 79 21.84 -16.68 2.12
C ASN A 79 21.24 -16.12 0.83
N ILE A 80 20.51 -15.00 0.94
CA ILE A 80 19.89 -14.31 -0.21
C ILE A 80 20.90 -13.54 -1.07
N SER A 81 22.20 -13.72 -0.83
CA SER A 81 23.29 -13.11 -1.60
C SER A 81 23.22 -13.46 -3.10
N TRP A 82 22.60 -14.59 -3.46
CA TRP A 82 22.41 -15.00 -4.86
C TRP A 82 21.59 -13.99 -5.67
N VAL A 83 20.72 -13.18 -5.04
CA VAL A 83 19.97 -12.13 -5.73
C VAL A 83 20.91 -11.13 -6.42
N ALA A 84 22.07 -10.86 -5.82
CA ALA A 84 23.07 -9.97 -6.40
C ALA A 84 23.66 -10.50 -7.72
N SER A 85 23.62 -11.82 -7.95
CA SER A 85 24.11 -12.44 -9.18
C SER A 85 23.09 -12.41 -10.33
N ARG A 86 21.83 -12.09 -10.06
CA ARG A 86 20.73 -12.14 -11.05
C ARG A 86 20.47 -10.83 -11.79
N GLY A 87 21.10 -9.74 -11.36
CA GLY A 87 20.93 -8.43 -11.99
C GLY A 87 20.89 -7.29 -10.96
N PRO A 88 20.35 -6.13 -11.33
CA PRO A 88 20.23 -4.97 -10.43
C PRO A 88 19.33 -5.29 -9.24
N TYR A 89 19.90 -5.29 -8.04
CA TYR A 89 19.20 -5.52 -6.76
C TYR A 89 19.14 -4.26 -5.88
N TYR A 90 19.75 -3.17 -6.36
CA TYR A 90 19.88 -1.90 -5.65
C TYR A 90 19.39 -0.77 -6.53
N ILE A 91 18.57 0.11 -5.95
CA ILE A 91 18.03 1.30 -6.62
C ILE A 91 18.98 2.45 -6.35
N HIS A 92 19.80 2.79 -7.35
CA HIS A 92 20.85 3.81 -7.20
C HIS A 92 20.30 5.22 -7.05
N GLU A 93 19.15 5.49 -7.66
CA GLU A 93 18.50 6.79 -7.59
C GLU A 93 16.99 6.58 -7.45
N LYS A 94 16.40 7.29 -6.48
CA LYS A 94 14.95 7.22 -6.26
C LYS A 94 14.25 7.86 -7.46
N SER A 95 13.78 7.02 -8.38
CA SER A 95 13.00 7.50 -9.51
C SER A 95 11.54 7.72 -9.12
N THR A 96 10.99 8.86 -9.50
CA THR A 96 9.54 9.15 -9.42
C THR A 96 8.73 8.08 -10.16
N VAL A 97 9.28 7.51 -11.23
CA VAL A 97 8.62 6.44 -12.00
C VAL A 97 8.42 5.19 -11.15
N VAL A 98 9.42 4.77 -10.39
CA VAL A 98 9.33 3.61 -9.49
C VAL A 98 8.28 3.86 -8.41
N MET A 99 8.25 5.08 -7.85
CA MET A 99 7.23 5.45 -6.88
C MET A 99 5.81 5.39 -7.47
N ILE A 100 5.61 5.89 -8.69
CA ILE A 100 4.32 5.81 -9.38
C ILE A 100 3.93 4.35 -9.64
N VAL A 101 4.87 3.49 -10.06
CA VAL A 101 4.62 2.06 -10.27
C VAL A 101 4.23 1.35 -8.98
N LEU A 102 4.91 1.64 -7.86
CA LEU A 102 4.55 1.10 -6.55
C LEU A 102 3.13 1.51 -6.15
N CYS A 103 2.79 2.80 -6.29
CA CYS A 103 1.43 3.28 -6.04
C CYS A 103 0.39 2.59 -6.95
N MET A 104 0.69 2.41 -8.24
CA MET A 104 -0.21 1.70 -9.17
C MET A 104 -0.40 0.24 -8.78
N ALA A 105 0.68 -0.46 -8.37
CA ALA A 105 0.61 -1.85 -7.93
C ALA A 105 -0.27 -1.99 -6.68
N GLU A 106 -0.13 -1.10 -5.71
CA GLU A 106 -0.97 -1.08 -4.50
C GLU A 106 -2.44 -0.83 -4.83
N THR A 107 -2.76 0.11 -5.72
CA THR A 107 -4.16 0.35 -6.12
C THR A 107 -4.78 -0.86 -6.83
N LYS A 108 -4.00 -1.61 -7.62
CA LYS A 108 -4.46 -2.85 -8.27
C LYS A 108 -4.69 -3.95 -7.25
N LEU A 109 -3.82 -4.08 -6.24
CA LEU A 109 -3.99 -5.02 -5.15
C LEU A 109 -5.29 -4.72 -4.40
N CYS A 110 -5.55 -3.45 -4.09
CA CYS A 110 -6.77 -3.02 -3.42
C CYS A 110 -8.04 -3.31 -4.21
N LYS A 111 -8.03 -3.07 -5.54
CA LYS A 111 -9.15 -3.43 -6.41
C LYS A 111 -9.40 -4.93 -6.42
N SER A 112 -8.33 -5.73 -6.39
CA SER A 112 -8.43 -7.20 -6.37
C SER A 112 -8.98 -7.71 -5.04
N VAL A 113 -8.51 -7.18 -3.91
CA VAL A 113 -9.04 -7.50 -2.58
C VAL A 113 -10.51 -7.11 -2.47
N LYS A 114 -10.90 -5.94 -3.00
CA LYS A 114 -12.30 -5.51 -3.04
C LYS A 114 -13.16 -6.47 -3.88
N MET A 115 -12.70 -6.85 -5.07
CA MET A 115 -13.39 -7.81 -5.93
C MET A 115 -13.60 -9.17 -5.25
N VAL A 116 -12.58 -9.66 -4.53
CA VAL A 116 -12.67 -10.91 -3.76
C VAL A 116 -13.64 -10.78 -2.58
N SER A 117 -13.62 -9.64 -1.87
CA SER A 117 -14.58 -9.36 -0.81
C SER A 117 -16.02 -9.30 -1.32
N ASP A 118 -16.24 -8.69 -2.49
CA ASP A 118 -17.56 -8.58 -3.13
C ASP A 118 -18.03 -9.94 -3.69
N PHE A 119 -17.12 -10.87 -4.00
CA PHE A 119 -17.45 -12.23 -4.45
C PHE A 119 -17.80 -13.18 -3.29
N LEU A 120 -17.19 -12.98 -2.11
CA LEU A 120 -17.42 -13.80 -0.93
C LEU A 120 -18.66 -13.38 -0.12
N SER A 121 -19.30 -12.26 -0.50
CA SER A 121 -20.45 -11.66 0.18
C SER A 121 -21.76 -11.92 -0.57
#